data_AF-W9RDX0-F1
#
_entry.id   AF-W9RDX0-F1
#
_cell.length_a   1.000
_cell.length_b   1.000
_cell.length_c   1.000
_cell.angle_alpha   90.00
_cell.angle_beta   90.00
_cell.angle_gamma   90.00
#
_symmetry.space_group_name_H-M   'P 1'
#
loop_
_entity.id
_entity.type
_entity.pdbx_description
1 polymer ?
#
loop_
_entity_poly.entity_id
_entity_poly.type
_entity_poly.pdbx_seq_one_letter_code
_entity_poly.pdbx_strand_id
1 'polypeptide(L)'
;MEREGVPPPSSLPTTATTILGKYRLGRFLGLGSFAKNANSIQAVVGNTNIGANVVLIGSLLRLRIVASYSVGLDKINLRKCEERGIRVTNSPDALTDDVVNKAIRLILAAIEILLQWLVVKMWFLICRQPNANWKFQ
;
A
#
# COMPACT_ATOMS: atom_id res chain seq x y z
N MET A 1 40.74 -19.97 -0.50
CA MET A 1 39.35 -19.99 -0.96
C MET A 1 38.94 -18.55 -1.17
N GLU A 2 39.15 -18.11 -2.39
CA GLU A 2 38.98 -16.73 -2.88
C GLU A 2 37.65 -16.62 -3.62
N ARG A 3 37.22 -15.38 -3.90
CA ARG A 3 36.04 -14.89 -4.68
C ARG A 3 34.83 -14.54 -3.78
N GLU A 4 34.28 -13.32 -3.72
CA GLU A 4 34.38 -12.12 -4.55
C GLU A 4 34.17 -10.88 -3.66
N GLY A 5 35.07 -9.89 -3.79
CA GLY A 5 34.89 -8.57 -3.18
C GLY A 5 33.77 -7.82 -3.88
N VAL A 6 32.86 -7.24 -3.10
CA VAL A 6 31.87 -6.29 -3.61
C VAL A 6 32.63 -5.07 -4.13
N PRO A 7 32.57 -4.74 -5.44
CA PRO A 7 33.28 -3.58 -5.96
C PRO A 7 32.74 -2.29 -5.31
N PRO A 8 33.60 -1.32 -4.96
CA PRO A 8 33.17 -0.06 -4.41
C PRO A 8 32.24 0.67 -5.40
N PRO A 9 31.17 1.33 -4.92
CA PRO A 9 30.18 1.94 -5.80
C PRO A 9 30.82 3.05 -6.64
N SER A 10 30.96 2.78 -7.94
CA SER A 10 31.39 3.75 -8.93
C SER A 10 30.25 4.72 -9.25
N SER A 11 30.51 6.01 -8.96
CA SER A 11 29.74 7.20 -9.33
C SER A 11 28.21 7.09 -9.24
N LEU A 12 27.67 7.62 -8.14
CA LEU A 12 26.26 7.97 -7.96
C LEU A 12 25.63 8.57 -9.23
N PRO A 13 24.60 7.96 -9.83
CA PRO A 13 23.63 8.74 -10.58
C PRO A 13 22.74 9.46 -9.55
N THR A 14 22.83 10.78 -9.52
CA THR A 14 22.20 11.76 -8.61
C THR A 14 20.67 11.69 -8.47
N THR A 15 20.01 10.65 -8.99
CA THR A 15 18.55 10.53 -9.02
C THR A 15 18.02 9.14 -8.62
N ALA A 16 18.89 8.17 -8.35
CA ALA A 16 18.46 6.82 -7.97
C ALA A 16 18.26 6.71 -6.45
N THR A 17 17.01 6.74 -6.01
CA THR A 17 16.66 6.41 -4.62
C THR A 17 17.18 4.99 -4.31
N THR A 18 17.99 4.85 -3.27
CA THR A 18 18.58 3.56 -2.91
C THR A 18 17.91 3.06 -1.64
N ILE A 19 17.39 1.82 -1.65
CA ILE A 19 16.92 1.20 -0.40
C ILE A 19 18.15 0.76 0.39
N LEU A 20 18.30 1.32 1.60
CA LEU A 20 19.32 0.92 2.58
C LEU A 20 20.76 0.93 2.03
N GLY A 21 21.05 1.75 1.01
CA GLY A 21 22.37 1.78 0.35
C GLY A 21 22.72 0.54 -0.49
N LYS A 22 21.85 -0.49 -0.53
CA LYS A 22 22.14 -1.80 -1.14
C LYS A 22 21.43 -2.04 -2.47
N TYR A 23 20.26 -1.45 -2.67
CA TYR A 23 19.42 -1.72 -3.85
C TYR A 23 19.10 -0.46 -4.63
N ARG A 24 19.35 -0.49 -5.95
CA ARG A 24 18.96 0.59 -6.87
C ARG A 24 17.46 0.50 -7.16
N LEU A 25 16.71 1.56 -6.87
CA LEU A 25 15.29 1.60 -7.20
C LEU A 25 15.05 2.11 -8.61
N GLY A 26 14.15 1.43 -9.32
CA GLY A 26 13.49 1.94 -10.51
C GLY A 26 12.03 2.22 -10.17
N ARG A 27 11.53 3.41 -10.53
CA ARG A 27 10.11 3.71 -10.42
C ARG A 27 9.38 3.19 -11.66
N PHE A 28 8.28 2.48 -11.47
CA PHE A 28 7.41 2.08 -12.56
C PHE A 28 6.61 3.29 -13.05
N LEU A 29 6.86 3.72 -14.29
CA LEU A 29 6.11 4.79 -14.96
C LEU A 29 5.30 4.26 -16.17
N GLY A 30 5.44 2.97 -16.50
CA GLY A 30 4.75 2.30 -17.61
C GLY A 30 5.51 1.08 -18.15
N LEU A 31 4.88 0.32 -19.05
CA LEU A 31 5.45 -0.92 -19.63
C LEU A 31 6.81 -0.69 -20.35
N GLY A 32 7.05 0.50 -20.88
CA GLY A 32 8.32 0.86 -21.54
C GLY A 32 9.45 1.27 -20.59
N SER A 33 9.18 1.50 -19.30
CA SER A 33 10.15 2.04 -18.35
C SER A 33 11.33 1.09 -18.08
N PHE A 34 11.16 -0.20 -18.35
CA PHE A 34 12.17 -1.22 -18.04
C PHE A 34 12.95 -1.70 -19.25
N ALA A 35 12.69 -1.21 -20.46
CA ALA A 35 13.33 -1.72 -21.68
C ALA A 35 14.88 -1.67 -21.63
N LYS A 36 15.45 -0.63 -21.02
CA LYS A 36 16.92 -0.47 -20.89
C LYS A 36 17.56 -1.35 -19.80
N ASN A 37 16.79 -1.74 -18.78
CA ASN A 37 17.29 -2.41 -17.58
C ASN A 37 16.58 -3.75 -17.30
N ALA A 38 15.84 -4.29 -18.27
CA ALA A 38 15.04 -5.50 -18.12
C ALA A 38 15.86 -6.70 -17.61
N ASN A 39 17.14 -6.76 -17.98
CA ASN A 39 18.07 -7.83 -17.61
C ASN A 39 18.75 -7.65 -16.24
N SER A 40 18.62 -6.49 -15.57
CA SER A 40 19.24 -6.24 -14.26
C SER A 40 18.24 -6.26 -13.09
N ILE A 41 16.93 -6.23 -13.38
CA ILE A 41 15.87 -6.22 -12.38
C ILE A 41 15.68 -7.65 -11.82
N GLN A 42 15.98 -7.82 -10.54
CA GLN A 42 15.86 -9.09 -9.82
C GLN A 42 14.64 -9.17 -8.89
N ALA A 43 14.12 -8.00 -8.50
CA ALA A 43 13.01 -7.87 -7.57
C ALA A 43 12.01 -6.84 -8.07
N VAL A 44 10.73 -7.15 -7.92
CA VAL A 44 9.63 -6.22 -8.15
C VAL A 44 8.84 -6.07 -6.86
N VAL A 45 8.54 -4.83 -6.49
CA VAL A 45 7.66 -4.51 -5.37
C VAL A 45 6.35 -3.97 -5.92
N GLY A 46 5.26 -4.68 -5.65
CA GLY A 46 3.90 -4.34 -6.07
C GLY A 46 3.03 -3.88 -4.91
N ASN A 47 1.88 -3.30 -5.26
CA ASN A 47 0.82 -2.93 -4.32
C ASN A 47 -0.55 -3.34 -4.88
N THR A 48 -1.64 -2.98 -4.19
CA THR A 48 -3.02 -3.27 -4.63
C THR A 48 -3.40 -2.68 -5.99
N ASN A 49 -2.73 -1.62 -6.42
CA ASN A 49 -3.01 -0.92 -7.68
C ASN A 49 -2.12 -1.40 -8.83
N ILE A 50 -0.88 -1.78 -8.53
CA ILE A 50 0.18 -2.15 -9.49
C ILE A 50 0.67 -3.54 -9.12
N GLY A 51 0.17 -4.53 -9.85
CA GLY A 51 0.58 -5.93 -9.70
C GLY A 51 1.58 -6.40 -10.76
N ALA A 52 2.00 -7.67 -10.63
CA ALA A 52 2.85 -8.34 -11.59
C ALA A 52 1.98 -9.07 -12.64
N ASN A 53 1.71 -8.37 -13.75
CA ASN A 53 0.99 -8.94 -14.89
C ASN A 53 1.91 -9.88 -15.69
N VAL A 54 1.32 -10.86 -16.39
CA VAL A 54 1.93 -11.79 -17.34
C VAL A 54 2.93 -11.13 -18.28
N VAL A 55 2.59 -9.94 -18.79
CA VAL A 55 3.46 -9.16 -19.69
C VAL A 55 4.69 -8.65 -18.97
N LEU A 56 4.52 -8.10 -17.76
CA LEU A 56 5.61 -7.57 -16.93
C LEU A 56 6.57 -8.68 -16.50
N ILE A 57 6.02 -9.82 -16.06
CA ILE A 57 6.80 -11.02 -15.73
C ILE A 57 7.53 -11.50 -16.98
N GLY A 58 6.86 -11.49 -18.14
CA GLY A 58 7.41 -11.81 -19.46
C GLY A 58 8.65 -10.99 -19.82
N SER A 59 8.58 -9.68 -19.64
CA SER A 59 9.65 -8.74 -19.97
C SER A 59 10.86 -8.79 -19.04
N LEU A 60 10.73 -9.38 -17.84
CA LEU A 60 11.78 -9.42 -16.83
C LEU A 60 12.39 -10.82 -16.73
N LEU A 61 13.47 -11.05 -17.49
CA LEU A 61 14.10 -12.38 -17.61
C LEU A 61 14.88 -12.82 -16.36
N ARG A 62 15.32 -11.87 -15.51
CA ARG A 62 16.08 -12.17 -14.28
C ARG A 62 15.27 -11.97 -12.99
N LEU A 63 13.94 -11.91 -13.10
CA LEU A 63 13.07 -11.73 -11.94
C LEU A 63 13.12 -12.96 -11.04
N ARG A 64 13.50 -12.80 -9.77
CA ARG A 64 13.60 -13.89 -8.78
C ARG A 64 12.55 -13.77 -7.68
N ILE A 65 12.14 -12.55 -7.34
CA ILE A 65 11.21 -12.28 -6.25
C ILE A 65 10.21 -11.18 -6.62
N VAL A 66 8.95 -11.39 -6.25
CA VAL A 66 7.88 -10.40 -6.29
C VAL A 66 7.39 -10.21 -4.86
N ALA A 67 7.61 -9.01 -4.32
CA ALA A 67 7.10 -8.64 -3.01
C ALA A 67 5.84 -7.80 -3.18
N SER A 68 4.76 -8.18 -2.50
CA SER A 68 3.54 -7.37 -2.43
C SER A 68 3.42 -6.74 -1.04
N TYR A 69 3.22 -5.42 -0.98
CA TYR A 69 2.86 -4.73 0.26
C TYR A 69 1.32 -4.67 0.39
N SER A 70 0.65 -5.81 0.21
CA SER A 70 -0.81 -5.89 0.30
C SER A 70 -1.28 -7.30 0.55
N VAL A 71 -2.23 -7.48 1.47
CA VAL A 71 -2.83 -8.79 1.79
C VAL A 71 -3.44 -9.45 0.54
N GLY A 72 -4.08 -8.66 -0.33
CA GLY A 72 -4.60 -9.13 -1.62
C GLY A 72 -3.51 -9.36 -2.65
N LEU A 73 -3.49 -10.55 -3.25
CA LEU A 73 -2.58 -10.94 -4.35
C LEU A 73 -3.30 -11.01 -5.71
N ASP A 74 -4.54 -10.51 -5.81
CA ASP A 74 -5.41 -10.66 -6.98
C ASP A 74 -4.83 -10.07 -8.28
N LYS A 75 -3.91 -9.10 -8.15
CA LYS A 75 -3.24 -8.43 -9.28
C LYS A 75 -1.95 -9.13 -9.71
N ILE A 76 -1.50 -10.15 -9.00
CA ILE A 76 -0.27 -10.92 -9.28
C ILE A 76 -0.67 -12.25 -9.89
N ASN A 77 -0.11 -12.57 -11.06
CA ASN A 77 -0.36 -13.86 -11.71
C ASN A 77 0.48 -14.97 -11.05
N LEU A 78 -0.04 -15.55 -9.96
CA LEU A 78 0.64 -16.58 -9.18
C LEU A 78 1.05 -17.79 -10.03
N ARG A 79 0.16 -18.26 -10.93
CA ARG A 79 0.44 -19.40 -11.82
C ARG A 79 1.69 -19.19 -12.69
N LYS A 80 1.82 -17.99 -13.27
CA LYS A 80 2.98 -17.66 -14.12
C LYS A 80 4.25 -17.37 -13.31
N CYS A 81 4.10 -16.92 -12.07
CA CYS A 81 5.22 -16.82 -11.13
C CYS A 81 5.74 -18.21 -10.76
N GLU A 82 4.84 -19.15 -10.46
CA GLU A 82 5.15 -20.53 -10.10
C GLU A 82 5.83 -21.29 -11.25
N GLU A 83 5.28 -21.21 -12.47
CA GLU A 83 5.86 -21.79 -13.69
C GLU A 83 7.30 -21.31 -13.97
N ARG A 84 7.65 -20.10 -13.52
CA ARG A 84 8.98 -19.50 -13.68
C ARG A 84 9.88 -19.62 -12.45
N GLY A 85 9.40 -20.25 -11.37
CA GLY A 85 10.15 -20.35 -10.10
C GLY A 85 10.37 -19.01 -9.39
N ILE A 86 9.49 -18.04 -9.61
CA ILE A 86 9.56 -16.71 -9.01
C ILE A 86 8.89 -16.76 -7.63
N ARG A 87 9.63 -16.41 -6.57
CA ARG A 87 9.08 -16.37 -5.21
C ARG A 87 8.17 -15.16 -5.04
N VAL A 88 6.95 -15.39 -4.53
CA VAL A 88 6.01 -14.32 -4.19
C VAL A 88 5.96 -14.21 -2.67
N THR A 89 6.22 -13.01 -2.14
CA THR A 89 6.16 -12.73 -0.70
C THR A 89 5.12 -11.66 -0.44
N ASN A 90 4.27 -11.89 0.55
CA ASN A 90 3.31 -10.91 1.04
C ASN A 90 3.63 -10.54 2.50
N SER A 91 3.16 -9.40 2.95
CA SER A 91 3.21 -8.95 4.34
C SER A 91 1.79 -8.98 4.96
N PRO A 92 1.25 -10.18 5.30
CA PRO A 92 -0.13 -10.31 5.78
C PRO A 92 -0.36 -9.68 7.17
N ASP A 93 0.64 -9.68 8.05
CA ASP A 93 0.46 -9.29 9.46
C ASP A 93 0.78 -7.83 9.78
N ALA A 94 1.30 -7.06 8.82
CA ALA A 94 1.72 -5.68 9.08
C ALA A 94 0.58 -4.65 9.09
N LEU A 95 -0.65 -5.06 8.76
CA LEU A 95 -1.78 -4.14 8.52
C LEU A 95 -2.93 -4.29 9.53
N THR A 96 -2.88 -5.31 10.38
CA THR A 96 -4.02 -5.68 11.24
C THR A 96 -4.32 -4.59 12.27
N ASP A 97 -3.30 -4.12 13.00
CA ASP A 97 -3.48 -3.15 14.07
C ASP A 97 -3.89 -1.75 13.55
N ASP A 98 -3.34 -1.34 12.41
CA ASP A 98 -3.65 -0.04 11.80
C ASP A 98 -5.06 0.00 11.20
N VAL A 99 -5.54 -1.12 10.65
CA VAL A 99 -6.91 -1.24 10.14
C VAL A 99 -7.91 -1.24 11.29
N VAL A 100 -7.61 -1.93 12.40
CA VAL A 100 -8.45 -1.92 13.62
C VAL A 100 -8.57 -0.51 14.19
N ASN A 101 -7.46 0.22 14.31
CA ASN A 101 -7.47 1.60 14.80
C ASN A 101 -8.29 2.54 13.91
N LYS A 102 -8.24 2.37 12.59
CA LYS A 102 -9.08 3.14 11.65
C LYS A 102 -10.56 2.78 11.78
N ALA A 103 -10.89 1.49 11.94
CA ALA A 103 -12.27 1.04 12.11
C ALA A 103 -12.89 1.61 13.41
N ILE A 104 -12.16 1.54 14.53
CA ILE A 104 -12.62 2.09 15.82
C ILE A 104 -12.84 3.61 15.72
N ARG A 105 -11.90 4.34 15.11
CA ARG A 105 -12.04 5.79 14.89
C ARG A 105 -13.26 6.14 14.03
N LEU A 106 -13.55 5.34 13.00
CA LEU A 106 -14.70 5.55 12.14
C LEU A 106 -16.02 5.33 12.90
N ILE A 107 -16.08 4.29 13.73
CA ILE A 107 -17.24 4.00 14.58
C ILE A 107 -17.45 5.14 15.59
N LEU A 108 -16.39 5.58 16.27
CA LEU A 108 -16.48 6.67 17.24
C LEU A 108 -16.93 7.97 16.59
N ALA A 109 -16.36 8.33 15.44
CA ALA A 109 -16.76 9.52 14.69
C ALA A 109 -18.24 9.45 14.26
N ALA A 110 -18.74 8.29 13.84
CA ALA A 110 -20.14 8.12 13.49
C ALA A 110 -21.08 8.34 14.70
N ILE A 111 -20.68 7.85 15.88
CA ILE A 111 -21.44 8.06 17.13
C ILE A 111 -21.43 9.53 17.55
N GLU A 112 -20.28 10.19 17.50
CA GLU A 112 -20.15 11.62 17.83
C GLU A 112 -21.05 12.49 16.94
N ILE A 113 -21.03 12.24 15.63
CA ILE A 113 -21.87 12.95 14.66
C ILE A 113 -23.36 12.70 14.97
N LEU A 114 -23.75 11.47 15.29
CA LEU A 114 -25.13 11.12 15.60
C LEU A 114 -25.63 11.81 16.89
N LEU A 115 -24.82 11.81 17.95
CA LEU A 115 -25.15 12.48 19.21
C LEU A 115 -25.31 13.97 19.02
N GLN A 116 -24.41 14.60 18.26
CA GLN A 116 -24.51 16.02 17.95
C GLN A 116 -25.79 16.35 17.18
N TRP A 117 -26.17 15.49 16.23
CA TRP A 117 -27.41 15.64 15.48
C TRP A 117 -28.66 15.50 16.37
N LEU A 118 -28.66 14.54 17.30
CA LEU A 118 -29.74 14.36 18.27
C LEU A 118 -29.89 15.56 19.20
N VAL A 119 -28.79 16.12 19.72
CA VAL A 119 -28.83 17.30 20.59
C VAL A 119 -29.41 18.51 19.85
N VAL A 120 -28.95 18.77 18.62
CA VAL A 120 -29.47 19.86 17.79
C VAL A 120 -30.95 19.66 17.47
N LYS A 121 -31.35 18.42 17.13
CA LYS A 121 -32.75 18.09 16.84
C LYS A 121 -33.64 18.23 18.08
N MET A 122 -33.15 17.83 19.25
CA MET A 122 -33.87 17.95 20.51
C MET A 122 -34.03 19.42 20.92
N TRP A 123 -32.98 20.23 20.78
CA TRP A 123 -33.06 21.68 20.94
C TRP A 123 -34.10 22.30 20.00
N PHE A 124 -34.08 21.95 18.72
CA PHE A 124 -35.05 22.45 17.75
C PHE A 124 -36.48 22.03 18.08
N LEU A 125 -36.69 20.79 18.55
CA LEU A 125 -38.00 20.30 19.02
C LEU A 125 -38.49 21.07 20.25
N ILE A 126 -37.60 21.37 21.21
CA ILE A 126 -37.92 22.14 22.42
C ILE A 126 -38.30 23.58 22.04
N CYS A 127 -37.51 24.25 21.20
CA CYS A 127 -37.78 25.63 20.76
C CYS A 127 -39.02 25.75 19.87
N ARG A 128 -39.48 24.66 19.22
CA ARG A 128 -40.65 24.64 18.35
C ARG A 128 -41.98 24.45 19.11
N GLN A 129 -41.97 24.22 20.42
CA GLN A 129 -43.21 24.08 21.21
C GLN A 129 -43.88 25.45 21.44
N PRO A 130 -45.11 25.69 20.95
CA PRO A 130 -45.74 27.01 21.01
C PRO A 130 -46.23 27.44 22.41
N ASN A 131 -46.28 26.54 23.40
CA ASN A 131 -46.85 26.81 24.73
C ASN A 131 -45.92 26.42 25.90
N ALA A 132 -44.60 26.52 25.72
CA ALA A 132 -43.68 26.16 26.79
C ALA A 132 -43.60 27.30 27.85
N ASN A 133 -44.39 27.19 28.92
CA ASN A 133 -44.32 28.04 30.12
C ASN A 133 -43.10 27.66 30.97
N TRP A 134 -41.91 28.15 30.62
CA TRP A 134 -40.69 27.92 31.37
C TRP A 134 -40.66 28.79 32.64
N LYS A 135 -41.17 28.27 33.77
CA LYS A 135 -40.88 28.85 35.08
C LYS A 135 -39.56 28.28 35.59
N PHE A 136 -38.51 29.11 35.51
CA PHE A 136 -37.27 28.87 36.25
C PHE A 136 -37.53 29.27 37.71
N GLN A 137 -37.34 28.31 38.62
CA GLN A 137 -37.44 28.50 40.08
C GLN A 137 -36.09 28.21 40.70
#